data_AF-A0A9P0GRK6-F1
#
_entry.id   AF-A0A9P0GRK6-F1
#
_cell.length_a   1.000
_cell.length_b   1.000
_cell.length_c   1.000
_cell.angle_alpha   90.00
_cell.angle_beta   90.00
_cell.angle_gamma   90.00
#
_symmetry.space_group_name_H-M   'P 1'
#
loop_
_entity.id
_entity.type
_entity.pdbx_description
1 polymer ?
#
loop_
_entity_poly.entity_id
_entity_poly.type
_entity_poly.pdbx_seq_one_letter_code
_entity_poly.pdbx_strand_id
1 'polypeptide(L)'
;MNFLLAVVTTGLVVAVYGISASPVLSQDRKVLLYKHHQACQAKTGVDNHHFSHIEDVLKSEDAKLKEYLLCFLQKLGFMNELGELHQEMIRKKLMDLHEDHSNVEVVVKECVVRRDQPMESAFGFYKCYQRHYPQQGFLSQVIHISDEIHNKLRAHYSHCSTESGVAREILDRACQGDFAEDAALRIFWHCFAKRVGFQNEEGQILEKVVREKLREMVLDEDQSNILIEKCLRERGTPEQTAFEFMRCFVRNTHSDVWRNPISKEREQLAQIHSKCRKESSIEDTLIEKFKRGEFHDHPQGKKHLFCVYKNTGHIDELGEFNHEKVRERLVQQYSDPSTIERYINKCLVKKGSPEETAYYVHTCFYENTPDKFNVFSVL
;
A
#
# COMPACT_ATOMS: atom_id res chain seq x y z
N MET A 1 -47.19 -33.57 19.01
CA MET A 1 -48.02 -34.25 18.00
C MET A 1 -49.28 -33.40 17.85
N ASN A 2 -49.50 -32.55 16.84
CA ASN A 2 -48.78 -32.22 15.59
C ASN A 2 -48.75 -30.67 15.42
N PHE A 3 -47.75 -29.99 14.85
CA PHE A 3 -47.20 -30.02 13.46
C PHE A 3 -48.17 -29.48 12.38
N LEU A 4 -47.82 -28.31 11.79
CA LEU A 4 -48.33 -27.68 10.53
C LEU A 4 -49.85 -27.32 10.53
N LEU A 5 -50.40 -26.25 9.94
CA LEU A 5 -49.99 -25.12 9.07
C LEU A 5 -50.82 -23.87 9.55
N ALA A 6 -50.73 -22.60 9.12
CA ALA A 6 -49.98 -21.85 8.10
C ALA A 6 -49.81 -20.37 8.58
N VAL A 7 -48.73 -19.63 8.29
CA VAL A 7 -48.49 -18.70 7.14
C VAL A 7 -49.28 -17.36 7.18
N VAL A 8 -48.59 -16.29 6.74
CA VAL A 8 -49.00 -14.87 6.56
C VAL A 8 -48.81 -13.96 7.81
N THR A 9 -48.29 -12.75 7.55
CA THR A 9 -48.04 -11.59 8.46
C THR A 9 -46.99 -11.72 9.57
N THR A 10 -45.71 -11.68 9.20
CA THR A 10 -44.72 -10.80 9.86
C THR A 10 -43.54 -10.61 8.91
N GLY A 11 -43.57 -9.51 8.13
CA GLY A 11 -42.50 -9.16 7.21
C GLY A 11 -41.48 -8.21 7.85
N LEU A 12 -40.33 -8.08 7.18
CA LEU A 12 -39.40 -6.95 7.27
C LEU A 12 -38.85 -6.62 8.67
N VAL A 13 -37.66 -7.17 8.96
CA VAL A 13 -36.38 -6.42 9.02
C VAL A 13 -35.29 -7.44 9.43
N VAL A 14 -34.48 -7.88 8.46
CA VAL A 14 -33.26 -8.65 8.72
C VAL A 14 -32.12 -7.98 7.96
N ALA A 15 -31.08 -7.61 8.71
CA ALA A 15 -29.75 -7.23 8.25
C ALA A 15 -29.65 -6.19 7.11
N VAL A 16 -29.69 -4.92 7.51
CA VAL A 16 -28.84 -3.90 6.86
C VAL A 16 -27.36 -4.31 7.04
N TYR A 17 -26.49 -3.96 6.08
CA TYR A 17 -25.05 -4.27 6.04
C TYR A 17 -24.64 -5.71 5.70
N GLY A 18 -25.27 -6.28 4.68
CA GLY A 18 -24.49 -7.06 3.71
C GLY A 18 -23.62 -6.10 2.88
N ILE A 19 -22.37 -5.87 3.29
CA ILE A 19 -21.38 -5.24 2.40
C ILE A 19 -21.27 -6.14 1.18
N SER A 20 -21.55 -5.60 -0.01
CA SER A 20 -21.31 -6.30 -1.26
C SER A 20 -19.80 -6.48 -1.43
N ALA A 21 -19.28 -7.62 -0.98
CA ALA A 21 -17.98 -8.11 -1.41
C ALA A 21 -18.11 -8.47 -2.90
N SER A 22 -17.98 -7.46 -3.77
CA SER A 22 -17.79 -7.67 -5.20
C SER A 22 -16.67 -8.69 -5.39
N PRO A 23 -16.84 -9.73 -6.21
CA PRO A 23 -15.83 -10.76 -6.42
C PRO A 23 -14.69 -10.22 -7.31
N VAL A 24 -13.96 -9.23 -6.77
CA VAL A 24 -12.72 -8.66 -7.30
C VAL A 24 -11.83 -9.77 -7.82
N LEU A 25 -11.67 -9.80 -9.14
CA LEU A 25 -10.65 -10.49 -9.94
C LEU A 25 -10.05 -11.77 -9.31
N SER A 26 -10.28 -12.94 -9.93
CA SER A 26 -9.77 -14.23 -9.39
C SER A 26 -8.28 -14.19 -9.04
N GLN A 27 -7.89 -14.93 -8.00
CA GLN A 27 -6.54 -14.80 -7.42
C GLN A 27 -5.41 -15.05 -8.45
N ASP A 28 -5.59 -15.99 -9.40
CA ASP A 28 -4.60 -16.21 -10.48
C ASP A 28 -4.46 -14.99 -11.40
N ARG A 29 -5.55 -14.27 -11.66
CA ARG A 29 -5.51 -13.01 -12.42
C ARG A 29 -4.84 -11.89 -11.60
N LYS A 30 -5.05 -11.82 -10.29
CA LYS A 30 -4.31 -10.89 -9.39
C LYS A 30 -2.80 -11.17 -9.43
N VAL A 31 -2.40 -12.43 -9.26
CA VAL A 31 -1.00 -12.89 -9.38
C VAL A 31 -0.42 -12.53 -10.74
N LEU A 32 -1.14 -12.81 -11.84
CA LEU A 32 -0.68 -12.53 -13.20
C LEU A 32 -0.45 -11.02 -13.44
N LEU A 33 -1.42 -10.18 -13.10
CA LEU A 33 -1.29 -8.72 -13.23
C LEU A 33 -0.11 -8.19 -12.41
N TYR A 34 0.05 -8.64 -11.17
CA TYR A 34 1.11 -8.18 -10.29
C TYR A 34 2.50 -8.67 -10.74
N LYS A 35 2.64 -9.93 -11.19
CA LYS A 35 3.86 -10.47 -11.82
C LYS A 35 4.28 -9.63 -13.03
N HIS A 36 3.32 -9.23 -13.88
CA HIS A 36 3.59 -8.38 -15.03
C HIS A 36 3.98 -6.95 -14.62
N HIS A 37 3.35 -6.41 -13.58
CA HIS A 37 3.63 -5.08 -13.03
C HIS A 37 5.08 -5.01 -12.52
N GLN A 38 5.44 -5.88 -11.58
CA GLN A 38 6.79 -5.94 -11.01
C GLN A 38 7.86 -6.11 -12.10
N ALA A 39 7.65 -7.01 -13.06
CA ALA A 39 8.58 -7.24 -14.15
C ALA A 39 8.76 -6.01 -15.07
N CYS A 40 7.71 -5.21 -15.28
CA CYS A 40 7.79 -3.99 -16.09
C CYS A 40 8.32 -2.79 -15.31
N GLN A 41 8.03 -2.67 -14.00
CA GLN A 41 8.68 -1.68 -13.13
C GLN A 41 10.19 -1.91 -13.08
N ALA A 42 10.63 -3.16 -12.84
CA ALA A 42 12.05 -3.52 -12.82
C ALA A 42 12.77 -3.24 -14.15
N LYS A 43 12.07 -3.36 -15.29
CA LYS A 43 12.61 -3.04 -16.62
C LYS A 43 12.77 -1.54 -16.89
N THR A 44 11.87 -0.71 -16.35
CA THR A 44 11.70 0.71 -16.78
C THR A 44 12.05 1.74 -15.70
N GLY A 45 12.17 1.32 -14.44
CA GLY A 45 12.36 2.24 -13.31
C GLY A 45 11.16 3.16 -13.06
N VAL A 46 9.94 2.73 -13.44
CA VAL A 46 8.69 3.34 -13.00
C VAL A 46 8.35 2.86 -11.59
N ASP A 47 8.10 3.81 -10.69
CA ASP A 47 7.70 3.56 -9.31
C ASP A 47 6.17 3.71 -9.11
N ASN A 48 5.70 3.46 -7.88
CA ASN A 48 4.27 3.54 -7.56
C ASN A 48 3.73 4.97 -7.52
N HIS A 49 4.58 6.01 -7.45
CA HIS A 49 4.12 7.40 -7.50
C HIS A 49 3.49 7.72 -8.87
N HIS A 50 4.03 7.12 -9.94
CA HIS A 50 3.47 7.25 -11.29
C HIS A 50 2.06 6.66 -11.40
N PHE A 51 1.72 5.68 -10.56
CA PHE A 51 0.41 5.03 -10.55
C PHE A 51 -0.57 5.69 -9.58
N SER A 52 -0.11 6.18 -8.42
CA SER A 52 -0.97 6.91 -7.48
C SER A 52 -1.45 8.26 -8.00
N HIS A 53 -0.76 8.85 -8.99
CA HIS A 53 -1.15 10.08 -9.68
C HIS A 53 -1.37 9.84 -11.19
N ILE A 54 -1.86 8.66 -11.58
CA ILE A 54 -1.90 8.22 -12.98
C ILE A 54 -2.59 9.22 -13.92
N GLU A 55 -3.63 9.92 -13.47
CA GLU A 55 -4.30 10.95 -14.28
C GLU A 55 -3.37 12.12 -14.66
N ASP A 56 -2.56 12.62 -13.73
CA ASP A 56 -1.63 13.72 -13.98
C ASP A 56 -0.40 13.25 -14.75
N VAL A 57 0.06 12.02 -14.51
CA VAL A 57 1.17 11.42 -15.26
C VAL A 57 0.75 11.16 -16.72
N LEU A 58 -0.49 10.76 -16.98
CA LEU A 58 -1.09 10.67 -18.31
C LEU A 58 -1.26 12.04 -19.00
N LYS A 59 -1.31 13.16 -18.26
CA LYS A 59 -1.26 14.53 -18.81
C LYS A 59 0.17 14.96 -19.13
N SER A 60 1.13 14.62 -18.28
CA SER A 60 2.57 14.94 -18.46
C SER A 60 3.28 14.16 -19.56
N GLU A 61 2.67 13.05 -20.02
CA GLU A 61 3.21 12.17 -21.06
C GLU A 61 4.57 11.53 -20.73
N ASP A 62 4.79 11.21 -19.45
CA ASP A 62 6.05 10.67 -18.93
C ASP A 62 6.59 9.48 -19.74
N ALA A 63 7.86 9.59 -20.13
CA ALA A 63 8.51 8.62 -21.00
C ALA A 63 8.65 7.23 -20.37
N LYS A 64 8.93 7.15 -19.06
CA LYS A 64 9.04 5.87 -18.37
C LYS A 64 7.67 5.18 -18.28
N LEU A 65 6.59 5.93 -18.02
CA LEU A 65 5.24 5.39 -18.05
C LEU A 65 4.88 4.85 -19.45
N LYS A 66 5.26 5.56 -20.53
CA LYS A 66 5.07 5.06 -21.91
C LYS A 66 5.79 3.72 -22.14
N GLU A 67 7.04 3.59 -21.69
CA GLU A 67 7.80 2.33 -21.74
C GLU A 67 7.18 1.21 -20.87
N TYR A 68 6.72 1.55 -19.66
CA TYR A 68 6.06 0.61 -18.76
C TYR A 68 4.77 0.08 -19.38
N LEU A 69 3.94 0.95 -19.96
CA LEU A 69 2.68 0.57 -20.59
C LEU A 69 2.93 -0.33 -21.81
N LEU A 70 3.95 -0.04 -22.62
CA LEU A 70 4.37 -0.93 -23.71
C LEU A 70 4.73 -2.32 -23.18
N CYS A 71 5.60 -2.39 -22.17
CA CYS A 71 5.98 -3.67 -21.54
C CYS A 71 4.77 -4.42 -20.97
N PHE A 72 3.86 -3.71 -20.28
CA PHE A 72 2.74 -4.31 -19.58
C PHE A 72 1.68 -4.85 -20.55
N LEU A 73 1.33 -4.07 -21.58
CA LEU A 73 0.39 -4.49 -22.62
C LEU A 73 0.96 -5.64 -23.49
N GLN A 74 2.28 -5.66 -23.74
CA GLN A 74 2.95 -6.81 -24.37
C GLN A 74 2.85 -8.08 -23.52
N LYS A 75 3.10 -8.01 -22.21
CA LYS A 75 2.92 -9.16 -21.29
C LYS A 75 1.46 -9.62 -21.20
N LEU A 76 0.52 -8.68 -21.24
CA LEU A 76 -0.90 -9.00 -21.40
C LEU A 76 -1.24 -9.57 -22.79
N GLY A 77 -0.36 -9.55 -23.78
CA GLY A 77 -0.63 -9.99 -25.15
C GLY A 77 -1.60 -9.07 -25.91
N PHE A 78 -1.87 -7.86 -25.38
CA PHE A 78 -2.70 -6.85 -26.02
C PHE A 78 -2.01 -6.29 -27.26
N MET A 79 -0.68 -6.35 -27.33
CA MET A 79 0.09 -5.87 -28.48
C MET A 79 1.40 -6.65 -28.68
N ASN A 80 1.96 -6.54 -29.87
CA ASN A 80 3.29 -7.07 -30.21
C ASN A 80 4.41 -6.00 -30.07
N GLU A 81 5.64 -6.37 -30.43
CA GLU A 81 6.81 -5.48 -30.39
C GLU A 81 6.75 -4.34 -31.40
N LEU A 82 6.03 -4.53 -32.51
CA LEU A 82 5.85 -3.54 -33.58
C LEU A 82 4.74 -2.52 -33.29
N GLY A 83 4.02 -2.64 -32.18
CA GLY A 83 2.94 -1.71 -31.81
C GLY A 83 1.57 -2.02 -32.41
N GLU A 84 1.36 -3.19 -33.02
CA GLU A 84 0.01 -3.67 -33.39
C GLU A 84 -0.76 -4.07 -32.13
N LEU A 85 -1.99 -3.58 -31.99
CA LEU A 85 -2.91 -3.96 -30.93
C LEU A 85 -3.81 -5.13 -31.40
N HIS A 86 -3.82 -6.22 -30.64
CA HIS A 86 -4.54 -7.46 -30.95
C HIS A 86 -6.01 -7.38 -30.52
N GLN A 87 -6.86 -6.81 -31.38
CA GLN A 87 -8.28 -6.53 -31.10
C GLN A 87 -9.03 -7.65 -30.36
N GLU A 88 -8.99 -8.89 -30.86
CA GLU A 88 -9.74 -10.01 -30.27
C GLU A 88 -9.17 -10.47 -28.92
N MET A 89 -7.85 -10.35 -28.72
CA MET A 89 -7.21 -10.65 -27.43
C MET A 89 -7.56 -9.56 -26.39
N ILE A 90 -7.60 -8.30 -26.82
CA ILE A 90 -8.04 -7.16 -25.99
C ILE A 90 -9.49 -7.36 -25.56
N ARG A 91 -10.41 -7.60 -26.51
CA ARG A 91 -11.83 -7.87 -26.21
C ARG A 91 -11.98 -8.96 -25.15
N LYS A 92 -11.39 -10.14 -25.40
CA LYS A 92 -11.46 -11.28 -24.49
C LYS A 92 -10.93 -10.93 -23.10
N LYS A 93 -9.74 -10.36 -23.02
CA LYS A 93 -9.12 -10.07 -21.73
C LYS A 93 -9.80 -8.93 -20.98
N LEU A 94 -10.43 -7.97 -21.65
CA LEU A 94 -11.27 -6.98 -20.98
C LEU A 94 -12.51 -7.63 -20.35
N MET A 95 -13.14 -8.61 -21.01
CA MET A 95 -14.20 -9.43 -20.39
C MET A 95 -13.67 -10.24 -19.19
N ASP A 96 -12.43 -10.74 -19.23
CA ASP A 96 -11.80 -11.45 -18.09
C ASP A 96 -11.41 -10.51 -16.91
N LEU A 97 -11.20 -9.21 -17.18
CA LEU A 97 -10.69 -8.21 -16.23
C LEU A 97 -11.78 -7.31 -15.61
N HIS A 98 -12.95 -7.18 -16.24
CA HIS A 98 -14.05 -6.31 -15.80
C HIS A 98 -15.35 -7.10 -15.67
N GLU A 99 -16.05 -6.96 -14.54
CA GLU A 99 -17.43 -7.44 -14.40
C GLU A 99 -18.39 -6.66 -15.30
N ASP A 100 -18.18 -5.34 -15.43
CA ASP A 100 -18.96 -4.50 -16.34
C ASP A 100 -18.38 -4.55 -17.77
N HIS A 101 -19.06 -5.31 -18.62
CA HIS A 101 -18.73 -5.46 -20.03
C HIS A 101 -19.30 -4.34 -20.93
N SER A 102 -20.10 -3.41 -20.40
CA SER A 102 -20.82 -2.39 -21.20
C SER A 102 -19.91 -1.56 -22.11
N ASN A 103 -18.71 -1.23 -21.62
CA ASN A 103 -17.71 -0.44 -22.34
C ASN A 103 -16.71 -1.27 -23.16
N VAL A 104 -16.77 -2.61 -23.16
CA VAL A 104 -15.75 -3.46 -23.84
C VAL A 104 -15.72 -3.19 -25.34
N GLU A 105 -16.88 -3.23 -26.01
CA GLU A 105 -16.93 -2.96 -27.47
C GLU A 105 -16.63 -1.50 -27.81
N VAL A 106 -16.93 -0.56 -26.91
CA VAL A 106 -16.59 0.86 -27.08
C VAL A 106 -15.07 1.04 -27.03
N VAL A 107 -14.40 0.50 -26.00
CA VAL A 107 -12.93 0.51 -25.89
C VAL A 107 -12.28 -0.21 -27.07
N VAL A 108 -12.82 -1.35 -27.48
CA VAL A 108 -12.30 -2.09 -28.65
C VAL A 108 -12.40 -1.27 -29.93
N LYS A 109 -13.50 -0.53 -30.13
CA LYS A 109 -13.71 0.30 -31.31
C LYS A 109 -12.93 1.62 -31.29
N GLU A 110 -12.81 2.28 -30.14
CA GLU A 110 -12.29 3.65 -30.02
C GLU A 110 -10.83 3.72 -29.58
N CYS A 111 -10.35 2.75 -28.79
CA CYS A 111 -9.02 2.78 -28.19
C CYS A 111 -7.98 1.90 -28.90
N VAL A 112 -8.41 0.93 -29.73
CA VAL A 112 -7.51 0.01 -30.46
C VAL A 112 -6.95 0.68 -31.71
N VAL A 113 -6.05 1.64 -31.50
CA VAL A 113 -5.48 2.48 -32.56
C VAL A 113 -3.96 2.31 -32.62
N ARG A 114 -3.45 1.75 -33.72
CA ARG A 114 -2.01 1.70 -34.01
C ARG A 114 -1.50 3.13 -34.29
N ARG A 115 -0.33 3.46 -33.72
CA ARG A 115 0.42 4.70 -33.97
C ARG A 115 1.81 4.40 -34.53
N ASP A 116 2.53 5.44 -34.91
CA ASP A 116 3.84 5.36 -35.57
C ASP A 116 4.91 4.66 -34.71
N GLN A 117 4.83 4.83 -33.39
CA GLN A 117 5.76 4.21 -32.43
C GLN A 117 5.01 3.23 -31.50
N PRO A 118 5.59 2.07 -31.15
CA PRO A 118 4.94 1.10 -30.28
C PRO A 118 4.55 1.66 -28.91
N MET A 119 5.40 2.49 -28.30
CA MET A 119 5.10 3.14 -27.01
C MET A 119 3.92 4.13 -27.11
N GLU A 120 3.72 4.75 -28.27
CA GLU A 120 2.58 5.63 -28.53
C GLU A 120 1.28 4.85 -28.74
N SER A 121 1.32 3.69 -29.43
CA SER A 121 0.17 2.77 -29.45
C SER A 121 -0.24 2.35 -28.04
N ALA A 122 0.74 1.97 -27.20
CA ALA A 122 0.51 1.51 -25.83
C ALA A 122 -0.11 2.61 -24.94
N PHE A 123 0.51 3.79 -24.95
CA PHE A 123 0.07 4.95 -24.19
C PHE A 123 -1.28 5.48 -24.67
N GLY A 124 -1.48 5.55 -26.00
CA GLY A 124 -2.74 5.96 -26.62
C GLY A 124 -3.90 5.04 -26.26
N PHE A 125 -3.69 3.72 -26.35
CA PHE A 125 -4.68 2.72 -25.92
C PHE A 125 -5.05 2.92 -24.45
N TYR A 126 -4.07 2.97 -23.54
CA TYR A 126 -4.34 3.05 -22.10
C TYR A 126 -4.99 4.38 -21.70
N LYS A 127 -4.52 5.52 -22.25
CA LYS A 127 -5.09 6.87 -22.02
C LYS A 127 -6.53 6.99 -22.53
N CYS A 128 -6.91 6.22 -23.56
CA CYS A 128 -8.29 6.10 -24.01
C CYS A 128 -9.10 5.18 -23.07
N TYR A 129 -8.63 3.96 -22.84
CA TYR A 129 -9.26 2.96 -21.97
C TYR A 129 -9.60 3.50 -20.56
N GLN A 130 -8.69 4.28 -19.95
CA GLN A 130 -8.89 4.88 -18.63
C GLN A 130 -10.11 5.82 -18.57
N ARG A 131 -10.57 6.39 -19.70
CA ARG A 131 -11.80 7.22 -19.75
C ARG A 131 -13.07 6.40 -19.58
N HIS A 132 -13.05 5.13 -20.00
CA HIS A 132 -14.19 4.21 -19.90
C HIS A 132 -14.15 3.38 -18.61
N TYR A 133 -12.97 3.24 -17.98
CA TYR A 133 -12.77 2.50 -16.73
C TYR A 133 -11.95 3.30 -15.69
N PRO A 134 -12.34 4.54 -15.31
CA PRO A 134 -11.51 5.42 -14.48
C PRO A 134 -11.19 4.85 -13.10
N GLN A 135 -12.12 4.09 -12.50
CA GLN A 135 -11.95 3.48 -11.17
C GLN A 135 -11.72 1.96 -11.20
N GLN A 136 -11.89 1.31 -12.37
CA GLN A 136 -11.79 -0.15 -12.51
C GLN A 136 -10.66 -0.60 -13.43
N GLY A 137 -9.87 0.33 -13.98
CA GLY A 137 -8.77 0.05 -14.89
C GLY A 137 -7.76 -0.94 -14.30
N PHE A 138 -7.17 -1.81 -15.12
CA PHE A 138 -6.29 -2.88 -14.65
C PHE A 138 -5.08 -2.40 -13.82
N LEU A 139 -4.57 -1.17 -14.03
CA LEU A 139 -3.55 -0.59 -13.15
C LEU A 139 -4.12 -0.16 -11.79
N SER A 140 -5.34 0.39 -11.75
CA SER A 140 -6.04 0.66 -10.49
C SER A 140 -6.21 -0.62 -9.67
N GLN A 141 -6.61 -1.72 -10.33
CA GLN A 141 -6.71 -3.03 -9.68
C GLN A 141 -5.37 -3.47 -9.06
N VAL A 142 -4.24 -3.30 -9.78
CA VAL A 142 -2.89 -3.62 -9.26
C VAL A 142 -2.51 -2.77 -8.05
N ILE A 143 -2.81 -1.47 -8.05
CA ILE A 143 -2.58 -0.58 -6.89
C ILE A 143 -3.42 -1.06 -5.71
N HIS A 144 -4.72 -1.26 -5.88
CA HIS A 144 -5.63 -1.71 -4.83
C HIS A 144 -5.23 -3.07 -4.24
N ILE A 145 -4.78 -4.02 -5.06
CA ILE A 145 -4.22 -5.30 -4.59
C ILE A 145 -3.00 -5.05 -3.70
N SER A 146 -2.08 -4.19 -4.13
CA SER A 146 -0.90 -3.84 -3.35
C SER A 146 -1.27 -3.21 -2.01
N ASP A 147 -2.20 -2.25 -2.01
CA ASP A 147 -2.66 -1.56 -0.79
C ASP A 147 -3.42 -2.49 0.16
N GLU A 148 -4.28 -3.38 -0.35
CA GLU A 148 -4.99 -4.38 0.43
C GLU A 148 -4.00 -5.27 1.20
N ILE A 149 -2.94 -5.74 0.53
CA ILE A 149 -1.92 -6.59 1.14
C ILE A 149 -1.06 -5.80 2.13
N HIS A 150 -0.58 -4.61 1.75
CA HIS A 150 0.19 -3.74 2.64
C HIS A 150 -0.58 -3.40 3.92
N ASN A 151 -1.87 -3.10 3.82
CA ASN A 151 -2.71 -2.76 4.98
C ASN A 151 -2.85 -3.95 5.94
N LYS A 152 -3.08 -5.16 5.43
CA LYS A 152 -3.11 -6.39 6.25
C LYS A 152 -1.78 -6.63 6.97
N LEU A 153 -0.66 -6.58 6.24
CA LEU A 153 0.67 -6.79 6.81
C LEU A 153 1.06 -5.70 7.82
N ARG A 154 0.73 -4.43 7.57
CA ARG A 154 1.00 -3.30 8.47
C ARG A 154 0.28 -3.45 9.81
N ALA A 155 -0.97 -3.95 9.82
CA ALA A 155 -1.71 -4.23 11.05
C ALA A 155 -1.10 -5.38 11.87
N HIS A 156 -0.51 -6.38 11.21
CA HIS A 156 0.26 -7.43 11.90
C HIS A 156 1.57 -6.90 12.47
N TYR A 157 2.31 -6.13 11.67
CA TYR A 157 3.55 -5.48 12.04
C TYR A 157 3.39 -4.56 13.26
N SER A 158 2.45 -3.61 13.22
CA SER A 158 2.22 -2.63 14.30
C SER A 158 1.96 -3.30 15.65
N HIS A 159 1.12 -4.34 15.66
CA HIS A 159 0.79 -5.08 16.87
C HIS A 159 2.01 -5.82 17.45
N CYS A 160 2.75 -6.54 16.60
CA CYS A 160 3.93 -7.29 17.03
C CYS A 160 5.09 -6.38 17.45
N SER A 161 5.21 -5.17 16.89
CA SER A 161 6.15 -4.15 17.37
C SER A 161 5.85 -3.76 18.81
N THR A 162 4.56 -3.52 19.13
CA THR A 162 4.12 -3.18 20.49
C THR A 162 4.30 -4.34 21.46
N GLU A 163 3.96 -5.57 21.05
CA GLU A 163 4.08 -6.76 21.90
C GLU A 163 5.54 -7.10 22.25
N SER A 164 6.43 -7.02 21.27
CA SER A 164 7.85 -7.35 21.45
C SER A 164 8.69 -6.22 22.08
N GLY A 165 8.23 -4.96 21.99
CA GLY A 165 9.00 -3.80 22.44
C GLY A 165 10.27 -3.53 21.62
N VAL A 166 10.42 -4.14 20.45
CA VAL A 166 11.59 -4.02 19.59
C VAL A 166 11.76 -2.58 19.07
N ALA A 167 13.00 -2.09 19.05
CA ALA A 167 13.29 -0.75 18.53
C ALA A 167 13.00 -0.67 17.02
N ARG A 168 12.38 0.42 16.59
CA ARG A 168 11.96 0.62 15.19
C ARG A 168 13.13 0.56 14.20
N GLU A 169 14.29 1.06 14.61
CA GLU A 169 15.53 1.07 13.83
C GLU A 169 16.12 -0.34 13.66
N ILE A 170 15.80 -1.28 14.57
CA ILE A 170 16.19 -2.69 14.45
C ILE A 170 15.27 -3.38 13.43
N LEU A 171 13.95 -3.11 13.48
CA LEU A 171 13.01 -3.64 12.50
C LEU A 171 13.21 -3.10 11.09
N ASP A 172 13.43 -1.79 10.94
CA ASP A 172 13.62 -1.16 9.63
C ASP A 172 14.87 -1.74 8.92
N ARG A 173 15.94 -2.07 9.67
CA ARG A 173 17.12 -2.79 9.17
C ARG A 173 16.83 -4.25 8.85
N ALA A 174 16.09 -4.96 9.72
CA ALA A 174 15.70 -6.35 9.46
C ALA A 174 14.90 -6.48 8.15
N CYS A 175 13.95 -5.58 7.88
CA CYS A 175 13.21 -5.54 6.62
C CYS A 175 14.05 -5.23 5.38
N GLN A 176 15.29 -4.74 5.54
CA GLN A 176 16.28 -4.53 4.48
C GLN A 176 17.27 -5.71 4.36
N GLY A 177 17.12 -6.75 5.19
CA GLY A 177 17.98 -7.94 5.22
C GLY A 177 19.11 -7.89 6.27
N ASP A 178 19.27 -6.78 7.00
CA ASP A 178 20.20 -6.63 8.13
C ASP A 178 19.51 -7.02 9.45
N PHE A 179 19.53 -8.32 9.75
CA PHE A 179 18.95 -8.88 10.97
C PHE A 179 19.99 -8.86 12.10
N ALA A 180 19.78 -7.98 13.08
CA ALA A 180 20.53 -8.00 14.33
C ALA A 180 20.20 -9.27 15.15
N GLU A 181 21.16 -9.77 15.92
CA GLU A 181 20.93 -10.82 16.92
C GLU A 181 20.34 -10.21 18.19
N ASP A 182 19.06 -9.83 18.10
CA ASP A 182 18.31 -9.13 19.14
C ASP A 182 17.12 -9.96 19.65
N ALA A 183 16.90 -9.97 20.97
CA ALA A 183 15.87 -10.79 21.60
C ALA A 183 14.44 -10.30 21.29
N ALA A 184 14.22 -8.98 21.28
CA ALA A 184 12.93 -8.41 20.93
C ALA A 184 12.61 -8.63 19.45
N LEU A 185 13.60 -8.58 18.57
CA LEU A 185 13.45 -8.91 17.14
C LEU A 185 13.03 -10.39 16.92
N ARG A 186 13.51 -11.33 17.73
CA ARG A 186 13.05 -12.73 17.68
C ARG A 186 11.60 -12.88 18.14
N ILE A 187 11.22 -12.21 19.23
CA ILE A 187 9.83 -12.16 19.72
C ILE A 187 8.91 -11.54 18.66
N PHE A 188 9.34 -10.44 18.03
CA PHE A 188 8.62 -9.78 16.95
C PHE A 188 8.30 -10.75 15.80
N TRP A 189 9.31 -11.45 15.27
CA TRP A 189 9.11 -12.35 14.13
C TRP A 189 8.30 -13.59 14.52
N HIS A 190 8.36 -14.05 15.77
CA HIS A 190 7.47 -15.10 16.28
C HIS A 190 6.00 -14.65 16.29
N CYS A 191 5.70 -13.51 16.90
CA CYS A 191 4.37 -12.90 16.85
C CYS A 191 3.90 -12.72 15.41
N PHE A 192 4.76 -12.18 14.54
CA PHE A 192 4.40 -11.89 13.16
C PHE A 192 4.08 -13.17 12.37
N ALA A 193 4.95 -14.19 12.45
CA ALA A 193 4.78 -15.47 11.76
C ALA A 193 3.49 -16.19 12.20
N LYS A 194 3.15 -16.15 13.49
CA LYS A 194 1.87 -16.64 14.02
C LYS A 194 0.68 -15.85 13.48
N ARG A 195 0.72 -14.51 13.53
CA ARG A 195 -0.41 -13.67 13.10
C ARG A 195 -0.71 -13.72 11.60
N VAL A 196 0.29 -13.98 10.76
CA VAL A 196 0.07 -14.25 9.31
C VAL A 196 -0.25 -15.71 8.99
N GLY A 197 -0.25 -16.59 10.00
CA GLY A 197 -0.59 -18.02 9.87
C GLY A 197 0.54 -18.92 9.36
N PHE A 198 1.77 -18.44 9.28
CA PHE A 198 2.92 -19.24 8.85
C PHE A 198 3.35 -20.27 9.90
N GLN A 199 3.08 -20.01 11.18
CA GLN A 199 3.54 -20.83 12.31
C GLN A 199 2.40 -21.07 13.31
N ASN A 200 2.33 -22.26 13.92
CA ASN A 200 1.40 -22.56 15.01
C ASN A 200 2.01 -22.24 16.40
N GLU A 201 1.23 -22.48 17.47
CA GLU A 201 1.66 -22.28 18.86
C GLU A 201 2.84 -23.18 19.25
N GLU A 202 2.93 -24.36 18.65
CA GLU A 202 4.00 -25.34 18.85
C GLU A 202 5.30 -24.98 18.11
N GLY A 203 5.30 -23.91 17.31
CA GLY A 203 6.46 -23.42 16.57
C GLY A 203 6.72 -24.07 15.21
N GLN A 204 5.82 -24.93 14.73
CA GLN A 204 5.93 -25.63 13.45
C GLN A 204 5.53 -24.71 12.28
N ILE A 205 6.25 -24.78 11.16
CA ILE A 205 5.94 -23.97 9.98
C ILE A 205 4.94 -24.70 9.08
N LEU A 206 3.78 -24.08 8.87
CA LEU A 206 2.64 -24.67 8.16
C LEU A 206 2.77 -24.49 6.65
N GLU A 207 3.61 -25.30 5.97
CA GLU A 207 3.93 -25.12 4.53
C GLU A 207 2.69 -24.86 3.64
N LYS A 208 1.61 -25.62 3.83
CA LYS A 208 0.38 -25.43 3.04
C LYS A 208 -0.21 -24.03 3.20
N VAL A 209 -0.23 -23.51 4.44
CA VAL A 209 -0.74 -22.17 4.74
C VAL A 209 0.24 -21.11 4.24
N VAL A 210 1.56 -21.33 4.37
CA VAL A 210 2.59 -20.48 3.75
C VAL A 210 2.32 -20.35 2.25
N ARG A 211 2.19 -21.48 1.53
CA ARG A 211 1.95 -21.52 0.08
C ARG A 211 0.67 -20.78 -0.33
N GLU A 212 -0.43 -20.98 0.41
CA GLU A 212 -1.70 -20.27 0.19
C GLU A 212 -1.54 -18.75 0.39
N LYS A 213 -0.91 -18.34 1.50
CA LYS A 213 -0.69 -16.94 1.86
C LYS A 213 0.30 -16.22 0.94
N LEU A 214 1.32 -16.89 0.41
CA LEU A 214 2.20 -16.30 -0.62
C LEU A 214 1.44 -16.02 -1.92
N ARG A 215 0.52 -16.92 -2.32
CA ARG A 215 -0.37 -16.68 -3.46
C ARG A 215 -1.40 -15.58 -3.19
N GLU A 216 -1.92 -15.45 -1.96
CA GLU A 216 -2.73 -14.28 -1.55
C GLU A 216 -1.94 -12.98 -1.69
N MET A 217 -0.66 -12.99 -1.32
CA MET A 217 0.30 -11.89 -1.45
C MET A 217 0.90 -11.74 -2.85
N VAL A 218 0.24 -12.34 -3.86
CA VAL A 218 0.53 -12.24 -5.29
C VAL A 218 1.96 -12.60 -5.71
N LEU A 219 2.64 -13.46 -4.95
CA LEU A 219 3.79 -14.20 -5.46
C LEU A 219 3.30 -15.32 -6.38
N ASP A 220 4.03 -15.56 -7.46
CA ASP A 220 3.78 -16.69 -8.34
C ASP A 220 4.32 -18.02 -7.77
N GLU A 221 4.03 -19.12 -8.47
CA GLU A 221 4.42 -20.46 -8.04
C GLU A 221 5.95 -20.65 -8.01
N ASP A 222 6.68 -20.10 -8.98
CA ASP A 222 8.14 -20.18 -9.05
C ASP A 222 8.79 -19.45 -7.86
N GLN A 223 8.35 -18.22 -7.60
CA GLN A 223 8.77 -17.39 -6.46
C GLN A 223 8.45 -18.09 -5.13
N SER A 224 7.24 -18.64 -5.01
CA SER A 224 6.79 -19.34 -3.80
C SER A 224 7.60 -20.62 -3.56
N ASN A 225 7.89 -21.41 -4.60
CA ASN A 225 8.71 -22.61 -4.51
C ASN A 225 10.14 -22.29 -4.06
N ILE A 226 10.78 -21.28 -4.66
CA ILE A 226 12.13 -20.83 -4.27
C ILE A 226 12.20 -20.47 -2.78
N LEU A 227 11.18 -19.80 -2.24
CA LEU A 227 11.12 -19.40 -0.84
C LEU A 227 10.86 -20.59 0.09
N ILE A 228 9.91 -21.46 -0.26
CA ILE A 228 9.59 -22.67 0.53
C ILE A 228 10.80 -23.61 0.57
N GLU A 229 11.38 -23.95 -0.57
CA GLU A 229 12.52 -24.88 -0.68
C GLU A 229 13.74 -24.40 0.11
N LYS A 230 14.06 -23.11 0.04
CA LYS A 230 15.24 -22.54 0.72
C LYS A 230 15.01 -22.24 2.20
N CYS A 231 13.87 -21.66 2.54
CA CYS A 231 13.69 -21.00 3.84
C CYS A 231 12.85 -21.78 4.85
N LEU A 232 12.01 -22.72 4.42
CA LEU A 232 11.16 -23.49 5.32
C LEU A 232 12.01 -24.55 6.07
N ARG A 233 12.57 -24.15 7.21
CA ARG A 233 13.46 -24.95 8.06
C ARG A 233 13.20 -24.64 9.53
N GLU A 234 12.78 -25.65 10.28
CA GLU A 234 12.57 -25.56 11.73
C GLU A 234 13.90 -25.67 12.49
N ARG A 235 14.09 -24.83 13.52
CA ARG A 235 15.36 -24.71 14.27
C ARG A 235 15.14 -24.23 15.70
N GLY A 236 15.57 -25.02 16.68
CA GLY A 236 15.65 -24.58 18.08
C GLY A 236 14.28 -24.38 18.71
N THR A 237 13.99 -23.15 19.14
CA THR A 237 12.69 -22.77 19.73
C THR A 237 11.72 -22.27 18.66
N PRO A 238 10.42 -22.11 18.96
CA PRO A 238 9.47 -21.43 18.08
C PRO A 238 9.95 -20.05 17.60
N GLU A 239 10.52 -19.24 18.50
CA GLU A 239 11.05 -17.91 18.19
C GLU A 239 12.25 -17.97 17.24
N GLN A 240 13.18 -18.90 17.47
CA GLN A 240 14.34 -19.06 16.60
C GLN A 240 13.92 -19.57 15.22
N THR A 241 12.94 -20.48 15.16
CA THR A 241 12.36 -20.95 13.90
C THR A 241 11.73 -19.81 13.11
N ALA A 242 10.91 -18.97 13.76
CA ALA A 242 10.30 -17.80 13.15
C ALA A 242 11.34 -16.80 12.62
N PHE A 243 12.33 -16.48 13.45
CA PHE A 243 13.40 -15.55 13.13
C PHE A 243 14.25 -16.03 11.93
N GLU A 244 14.66 -17.30 11.93
CA GLU A 244 15.45 -17.89 10.82
C GLU A 244 14.64 -17.97 9.52
N PHE A 245 13.37 -18.39 9.61
CA PHE A 245 12.46 -18.41 8.47
C PHE A 245 12.32 -17.01 7.88
N MET A 246 11.94 -16.01 8.68
CA MET A 246 11.74 -14.63 8.21
C MET A 246 13.05 -13.99 7.71
N ARG A 247 14.20 -14.30 8.34
CA ARG A 247 15.52 -13.85 7.89
C ARG A 247 15.89 -14.38 6.52
N CYS A 248 15.67 -15.68 6.27
CA CYS A 248 15.86 -16.25 4.95
C CYS A 248 14.85 -15.68 3.94
N PHE A 249 13.59 -15.59 4.34
CA PHE A 249 12.48 -15.15 3.52
C PHE A 249 12.68 -13.73 2.99
N VAL A 250 12.98 -12.75 3.87
CA VAL A 250 13.25 -11.35 3.48
C VAL A 250 14.45 -11.26 2.55
N ARG A 251 15.52 -12.03 2.79
CA ARG A 251 16.73 -12.03 1.95
C ARG A 251 16.56 -12.65 0.57
N ASN A 252 15.56 -13.51 0.38
CA ASN A 252 15.27 -14.17 -0.91
C ASN A 252 14.01 -13.62 -1.61
N THR A 253 13.26 -12.72 -0.97
CA THR A 253 12.04 -12.12 -1.52
C THR A 253 12.33 -10.77 -2.15
N HIS A 254 12.23 -10.68 -3.47
CA HIS A 254 12.37 -9.41 -4.21
C HIS A 254 11.06 -8.61 -4.33
N SER A 255 9.99 -9.04 -3.65
CA SER A 255 8.68 -8.39 -3.71
C SER A 255 8.61 -7.15 -2.82
N ASP A 256 8.16 -6.03 -3.39
CA ASP A 256 7.94 -4.76 -2.68
C ASP A 256 6.93 -4.88 -1.54
N VAL A 257 6.02 -5.86 -1.61
CA VAL A 257 5.06 -6.21 -0.54
C VAL A 257 5.75 -6.44 0.81
N TRP A 258 6.94 -7.04 0.78
CA TRP A 258 7.70 -7.45 1.97
C TRP A 258 8.85 -6.51 2.33
N ARG A 259 9.32 -5.70 1.37
CA ARG A 259 10.26 -4.60 1.62
C ARG A 259 9.50 -3.44 2.26
N ASN A 260 9.21 -3.61 3.55
CA ASN A 260 8.50 -2.73 4.48
C ASN A 260 7.89 -1.48 3.82
N PRO A 261 6.55 -1.38 3.65
CA PRO A 261 5.93 -0.20 3.03
C PRO A 261 6.23 1.11 3.77
N ILE A 262 6.59 1.04 5.07
CA ILE A 262 7.10 2.18 5.83
C ILE A 262 8.39 2.74 5.20
N SER A 263 9.26 1.94 4.59
CA SER A 263 10.49 2.42 3.93
C SER A 263 10.20 3.36 2.75
N LYS A 264 9.21 3.02 1.92
CA LYS A 264 8.81 3.83 0.75
C LYS A 264 8.04 5.08 1.14
N GLU A 265 7.13 4.97 2.11
CA GLU A 265 6.46 6.14 2.71
C GLU A 265 7.47 7.07 3.39
N ARG A 266 8.49 6.52 4.09
CA ARG A 266 9.59 7.29 4.69
C ARG A 266 10.45 7.97 3.63
N GLU A 267 10.77 7.30 2.53
CA GLU A 267 11.54 7.90 1.42
C GLU A 267 10.76 9.06 0.78
N GLN A 268 9.48 8.85 0.45
CA GLN A 268 8.62 9.93 -0.07
C GLN A 268 8.50 11.09 0.91
N LEU A 269 8.30 10.81 2.21
CA LEU A 269 8.24 11.85 3.24
C LEU A 269 9.59 12.57 3.40
N ALA A 270 10.73 11.88 3.29
CA ALA A 270 12.06 12.49 3.31
C ALA A 270 12.33 13.37 2.07
N GLN A 271 11.85 12.98 0.88
CA GLN A 271 11.87 13.82 -0.32
C GLN A 271 10.99 15.07 -0.13
N ILE A 272 9.79 14.93 0.45
CA ILE A 272 8.91 16.06 0.81
C ILE A 272 9.60 16.98 1.82
N HIS A 273 10.24 16.45 2.88
CA HIS A 273 11.03 17.26 3.81
C HIS A 273 12.22 17.96 3.13
N SER A 274 12.86 17.34 2.14
CA SER A 274 13.93 17.97 1.35
C SER A 274 13.42 19.16 0.53
N LYS A 275 12.24 19.03 -0.10
CA LYS A 275 11.53 20.15 -0.75
C LYS A 275 11.15 21.22 0.26
N CYS A 276 10.44 20.85 1.33
CA CYS A 276 9.94 21.76 2.34
C CYS A 276 11.04 22.47 3.13
N ARG A 277 12.24 21.89 3.27
CA ARG A 277 13.42 22.59 3.82
C ARG A 277 13.75 23.85 3.02
N LYS A 278 13.71 23.78 1.69
CA LYS A 278 13.97 24.94 0.81
C LYS A 278 12.89 26.01 0.92
N GLU A 279 11.63 25.61 1.02
CA GLU A 279 10.49 26.55 1.13
C GLU A 279 10.39 27.20 2.51
N SER A 280 10.64 26.45 3.59
CA SER A 280 10.54 26.93 4.98
C SER A 280 11.81 27.63 5.48
N SER A 281 12.95 27.39 4.84
CA SER A 281 14.28 27.79 5.34
C SER A 281 14.50 27.35 6.79
N ILE A 282 14.06 26.13 7.14
CA ILE A 282 14.23 25.59 8.49
C ILE A 282 15.67 25.15 8.73
N GLU A 283 16.26 25.59 9.84
CA GLU A 283 17.60 25.20 10.25
C GLU A 283 17.65 23.74 10.75
N ASP A 284 18.72 23.02 10.42
CA ASP A 284 18.91 21.63 10.88
C ASP A 284 18.92 21.54 12.42
N THR A 285 19.39 22.57 13.12
CA THR A 285 19.34 22.64 14.60
C THR A 285 17.92 22.64 15.14
N LEU A 286 16.93 23.14 14.38
CA LEU A 286 15.51 23.11 14.77
C LEU A 286 14.87 21.76 14.40
N ILE A 287 15.27 21.17 13.26
CA ILE A 287 14.87 19.80 12.89
C ILE A 287 15.28 18.81 13.99
N GLU A 288 16.51 18.86 14.46
CA GLU A 288 17.01 17.94 15.50
C GLU A 288 16.24 18.06 16.82
N LYS A 289 15.76 19.25 17.17
CA LYS A 289 14.86 19.45 18.31
C LYS A 289 13.49 18.82 18.05
N PHE A 290 12.90 19.10 16.88
CA PHE A 290 11.57 18.59 16.53
C PHE A 290 11.57 17.05 16.40
N LYS A 291 12.66 16.41 15.96
CA LYS A 291 12.85 14.94 16.01
C LYS A 291 12.66 14.37 17.41
N ARG A 292 13.14 15.06 18.46
CA ARG A 292 13.01 14.66 19.87
C ARG A 292 11.68 15.08 20.52
N GLY A 293 10.81 15.77 19.78
CA GLY A 293 9.57 16.34 20.29
C GLY A 293 9.73 17.67 21.03
N GLU A 294 10.89 18.31 20.93
CA GLU A 294 11.13 19.66 21.47
C GLU A 294 10.52 20.71 20.53
N PHE A 295 9.18 20.71 20.42
CA PHE A 295 8.43 21.65 19.59
C PHE A 295 8.40 23.04 20.21
N HIS A 296 9.38 23.86 19.85
CA HIS A 296 9.35 25.30 20.10
C HIS A 296 8.51 26.00 19.03
N ASP A 297 7.65 26.93 19.45
CA ASP A 297 6.95 27.81 18.54
C ASP A 297 7.96 28.64 17.73
N HIS A 298 8.06 28.35 16.43
CA HIS A 298 9.01 29.00 15.54
C HIS A 298 8.44 29.12 14.12
N PRO A 299 8.50 30.31 13.47
CA PRO A 299 7.91 30.52 12.15
C PRO A 299 8.37 29.53 11.08
N GLN A 300 9.67 29.20 11.05
CA GLN A 300 10.21 28.19 10.12
C GLN A 300 9.61 26.80 10.37
N GLY A 301 9.40 26.42 11.64
CA GLY A 301 8.82 25.13 12.03
C GLY A 301 7.35 25.02 11.62
N LYS A 302 6.57 26.08 11.87
CA LYS A 302 5.17 26.20 11.44
C LYS A 302 5.05 26.11 9.91
N LYS A 303 5.87 26.87 9.18
CA LYS A 303 5.93 26.86 7.70
C LYS A 303 6.37 25.51 7.14
N HIS A 304 7.32 24.83 7.79
CA HIS A 304 7.78 23.50 7.39
C HIS A 304 6.67 22.45 7.56
N LEU A 305 6.02 22.41 8.72
CA LEU A 305 4.92 21.50 8.99
C LEU A 305 3.75 21.70 8.03
N PHE A 306 3.38 22.96 7.76
CA PHE A 306 2.35 23.27 6.76
C PHE A 306 2.73 22.75 5.36
N CYS A 307 3.95 23.02 4.90
CA CYS A 307 4.44 22.48 3.63
C CYS A 307 4.37 20.95 3.58
N VAL A 308 4.80 20.25 4.64
CA VAL A 308 4.78 18.78 4.70
C VAL A 308 3.36 18.22 4.67
N TYR A 309 2.45 18.75 5.49
CA TYR A 309 1.04 18.30 5.49
C TYR A 309 0.31 18.63 4.19
N LYS A 310 0.64 19.76 3.55
CA LYS A 310 0.07 20.16 2.25
C LYS A 310 0.56 19.26 1.12
N ASN A 311 1.87 19.00 1.04
CA ASN A 311 2.44 18.10 0.02
C ASN A 311 2.05 16.63 0.21
N THR A 312 1.67 16.23 1.44
CA THR A 312 1.06 14.91 1.70
C THR A 312 -0.47 14.94 1.57
N GLY A 313 -1.09 16.08 1.24
CA GLY A 313 -2.53 16.25 1.02
C GLY A 313 -3.40 16.02 2.26
N HIS A 314 -2.87 16.25 3.47
CA HIS A 314 -3.62 16.18 4.72
C HIS A 314 -4.23 17.51 5.14
N ILE A 315 -3.70 18.64 4.65
CA ILE A 315 -4.22 19.99 4.90
C ILE A 315 -4.33 20.74 3.57
N ASP A 316 -5.35 21.58 3.43
CA ASP A 316 -5.53 22.45 2.26
C ASP A 316 -4.83 23.82 2.41
N GLU A 317 -4.98 24.68 1.40
CA GLU A 317 -4.43 26.06 1.41
C GLU A 317 -5.03 26.97 2.49
N LEU A 318 -6.22 26.64 3.00
CA LEU A 318 -6.96 27.42 3.98
C LEU A 318 -6.72 26.94 5.42
N GLY A 319 -5.91 25.89 5.60
CA GLY A 319 -5.61 25.30 6.89
C GLY A 319 -6.63 24.25 7.35
N GLU A 320 -7.48 23.74 6.47
CA GLU A 320 -8.46 22.71 6.80
C GLU A 320 -7.86 21.32 6.60
N PHE A 321 -7.89 20.49 7.65
CA PHE A 321 -7.38 19.13 7.58
C PHE A 321 -8.42 18.20 6.94
N ASN A 322 -7.98 17.29 6.08
CA ASN A 322 -8.81 16.22 5.55
C ASN A 322 -9.02 15.14 6.64
N HIS A 323 -10.19 15.15 7.28
CA HIS A 323 -10.55 14.20 8.33
C HIS A 323 -10.55 12.74 7.86
N GLU A 324 -10.92 12.46 6.61
CA GLU A 324 -10.92 11.11 6.06
C GLU A 324 -9.51 10.59 5.87
N LYS A 325 -8.60 11.39 5.29
CA LYS A 325 -7.20 11.01 5.11
C LYS A 325 -6.45 10.82 6.43
N VAL A 326 -6.75 11.66 7.43
CA VAL A 326 -6.23 11.46 8.80
C VAL A 326 -6.80 10.18 9.42
N ARG A 327 -8.10 9.89 9.22
CA ARG A 327 -8.72 8.63 9.68
C ARG A 327 -8.09 7.41 9.01
N GLU A 328 -7.86 7.44 7.70
CA GLU A 328 -7.15 6.40 6.93
C GLU A 328 -5.76 6.11 7.51
N ARG A 329 -5.04 7.15 7.96
CA ARG A 329 -3.74 6.95 8.62
C ARG A 329 -3.87 6.41 10.04
N LEU A 330 -4.90 6.80 10.79
CA LEU A 330 -5.12 6.33 12.17
C LEU A 330 -5.63 4.88 12.23
N VAL A 331 -6.48 4.42 11.29
CA VAL A 331 -6.92 3.00 11.23
C VAL A 331 -5.78 2.03 10.92
N GLN A 332 -4.67 2.53 10.35
CA GLN A 332 -3.46 1.74 10.10
C GLN A 332 -2.65 1.45 11.38
N GLN A 333 -2.91 2.18 12.47
CA GLN A 333 -2.13 2.15 13.71
C GLN A 333 -2.98 1.79 14.94
N TYR A 334 -4.26 2.17 14.95
CA TYR A 334 -5.22 1.85 16.01
C TYR A 334 -6.37 1.01 15.46
N SER A 335 -6.71 -0.10 16.13
CA SER A 335 -7.81 -0.98 15.72
C SER A 335 -9.16 -0.62 16.37
N ASP A 336 -9.18 0.24 17.39
CA ASP A 336 -10.38 0.70 18.09
C ASP A 336 -10.91 2.01 17.45
N PRO A 337 -12.09 2.00 16.79
CA PRO A 337 -12.66 3.18 16.16
C PRO A 337 -12.93 4.33 17.15
N SER A 338 -13.26 4.02 18.42
CA SER A 338 -13.57 5.05 19.42
C SER A 338 -12.31 5.84 19.83
N THR A 339 -11.15 5.17 19.85
CA THR A 339 -9.84 5.80 20.03
C THR A 339 -9.45 6.69 18.86
N ILE A 340 -9.77 6.28 17.62
CA ILE A 340 -9.50 7.07 16.42
C ILE A 340 -10.31 8.37 16.42
N GLU A 341 -11.64 8.27 16.61
CA GLU A 341 -12.50 9.46 16.66
C GLU A 341 -12.16 10.37 17.85
N ARG A 342 -11.69 9.82 18.97
CA ARG A 342 -11.17 10.62 20.10
C ARG A 342 -9.99 11.49 19.69
N TYR A 343 -9.02 10.97 18.91
CA TYR A 343 -7.88 11.77 18.46
C TYR A 343 -8.25 12.78 17.37
N ILE A 344 -9.10 12.39 16.41
CA ILE A 344 -9.62 13.28 15.35
C ILE A 344 -10.31 14.49 15.98
N ASN A 345 -11.27 14.26 16.86
CA ASN A 345 -12.05 15.32 17.50
C ASN A 345 -11.22 16.19 18.45
N LYS A 346 -10.14 15.66 19.04
CA LYS A 346 -9.26 16.42 19.94
C LYS A 346 -8.23 17.28 19.20
N CYS A 347 -7.65 16.76 18.11
CA CYS A 347 -6.47 17.35 17.50
C CYS A 347 -6.72 18.06 16.16
N LEU A 348 -7.74 17.71 15.37
CA LEU A 348 -8.03 18.41 14.11
C LEU A 348 -8.79 19.72 14.34
N VAL A 349 -8.13 20.70 14.96
CA VAL A 349 -8.72 22.00 15.30
C VAL A 349 -8.04 23.11 14.51
N LYS A 350 -8.79 23.74 13.59
CA LYS A 350 -8.35 24.91 12.82
C LYS A 350 -7.93 26.07 13.73
N LYS A 351 -6.84 26.76 13.37
CA LYS A 351 -6.27 27.92 14.07
C LYS A 351 -6.25 29.15 13.14
N GLY A 352 -5.67 30.25 13.61
CA GLY A 352 -5.71 31.56 12.94
C GLY A 352 -5.00 31.62 11.57
N SER A 353 -4.10 30.68 11.28
CA SER A 353 -3.50 30.51 9.94
C SER A 353 -3.33 29.02 9.59
N PRO A 354 -3.06 28.69 8.32
CA PRO A 354 -2.72 27.31 7.92
C PRO A 354 -1.47 26.78 8.63
N GLU A 355 -0.45 27.62 8.84
CA GLU A 355 0.78 27.25 9.56
C GLU A 355 0.58 27.07 11.06
N GLU A 356 -0.23 27.91 11.70
CA GLU A 356 -0.67 27.71 13.09
C GLU A 356 -1.44 26.40 13.24
N THR A 357 -2.29 26.08 12.26
CA THR A 357 -3.11 24.86 12.28
C THR A 357 -2.22 23.63 12.13
N ALA A 358 -1.36 23.59 11.10
CA ALA A 358 -0.43 22.50 10.88
C ALA A 358 0.48 22.23 12.10
N TYR A 359 0.95 23.30 12.75
CA TYR A 359 1.75 23.19 13.98
C TYR A 359 0.95 22.62 15.15
N TYR A 360 -0.20 23.21 15.49
CA TYR A 360 -1.05 22.75 16.59
C TYR A 360 -1.50 21.29 16.42
N VAL A 361 -1.94 20.93 15.21
CA VAL A 361 -2.38 19.55 14.92
C VAL A 361 -1.22 18.59 15.15
N HIS A 362 0.00 18.93 14.69
CA HIS A 362 1.18 18.10 14.88
C HIS A 362 1.52 17.86 16.35
N THR A 363 1.65 18.93 17.14
CA THR A 363 2.03 18.82 18.56
C THR A 363 0.94 18.11 19.36
N CYS A 364 -0.34 18.37 19.06
CA CYS A 364 -1.45 17.66 19.70
C CYS A 364 -1.40 16.15 19.45
N PHE A 365 -1.17 15.70 18.20
CA PHE A 365 -1.00 14.27 17.94
C PHE A 365 0.22 13.70 18.68
N TYR A 366 1.37 14.37 18.64
CA TYR A 366 2.58 13.92 19.35
C TYR A 366 2.36 13.74 20.87
N GLU A 367 1.68 14.68 21.51
CA GLU A 367 1.41 14.66 22.95
C GLU A 367 0.35 13.64 23.36
N ASN A 368 -0.61 13.31 22.48
CA ASN A 368 -1.82 12.55 22.85
C ASN A 368 -1.88 11.13 22.26
N THR A 369 -0.97 10.78 21.35
CA THR A 369 -0.87 9.42 20.79
C THR A 369 0.21 8.60 21.50
N PRO A 370 -0.01 7.30 21.77
CA PRO A 370 1.02 6.44 22.39
C PRO A 370 2.33 6.41 21.59
N ASP A 371 2.20 6.40 20.27
CA ASP A 371 3.30 6.30 19.30
C ASP A 371 4.04 7.61 19.06
N LYS A 372 3.60 8.71 19.70
CA LYS A 372 4.17 10.06 19.58
C LYS A 372 4.39 10.46 18.13
N PHE A 373 3.31 10.51 17.35
CA PHE A 373 3.35 10.78 15.91
C PHE A 373 4.23 11.99 15.58
N ASN A 374 5.31 11.76 14.84
CA ASN A 374 6.31 12.78 14.50
C ASN A 374 6.72 12.62 13.03
N VAL A 375 6.50 13.64 12.20
CA VAL A 375 6.88 13.59 10.77
C VAL A 375 8.39 13.66 10.61
N PHE A 376 9.08 14.37 11.51
CA PHE A 376 10.54 14.52 11.49
C PHE A 376 11.29 13.22 11.81
N SER A 377 10.61 12.16 12.28
CA SER A 377 11.23 10.87 12.60
C SER A 377 11.83 10.15 11.37
N VAL A 378 11.64 10.67 10.16
CA VAL A 378 12.19 10.12 8.92
C VAL A 378 13.48 10.79 8.45
N LEU A 379 13.89 11.88 9.11
CA LEU A 379 15.05 12.71 8.79
C LEU A 379 16.31 12.35 9.57
#